data_AF-A0A4R8QDZ9-F1
#
_entry.id   AF-A0A4R8QDZ9-F1
#
_cell.length_a   1.000
_cell.length_b   1.000
_cell.length_c   1.000
_cell.angle_alpha   90.00
_cell.angle_beta   90.00
_cell.angle_gamma   90.00
#
_symmetry.space_group_name_H-M   'P 1'
#
loop_
_entity.id
_entity.type
_entity.pdbx_description
1 polymer ?
#
loop_
_entity_poly.entity_id
_entity_poly.type
_entity_poly.pdbx_seq_one_letter_code
_entity_poly.pdbx_strand_id
1 'polypeptide(L)'
;MSFTALFSPRMETPSLPKDIPKRSSRGWQEYWQEGGFVDLTESTNPNATELQRRIILSQHAMRVNSAATGQPPQESGLVYNGWWGKFHLEMVVWHCAHWVTWGRRKYFDNIFPGVYESLLPSSEQRARRMGWEGARWPKMTELVTKGVSPGETRAFLQWQQPHPIYLAELAFKANPTNETLLKWDRVLTSTADYMASFA
;
A
#
# COMPACT_ATOMS: atom_id res chain seq x y z
N MET A 1 -34.87 -12.90 -4.00
CA MET A 1 -33.71 -13.81 -4.25
C MET A 1 -32.44 -13.03 -3.95
N SER A 2 -31.48 -13.65 -3.25
CA SER A 2 -30.16 -13.05 -2.98
C SER A 2 -29.08 -14.00 -3.46
N PHE A 3 -28.03 -13.48 -4.07
CA PHE A 3 -26.87 -14.26 -4.53
C PHE A 3 -25.57 -13.54 -4.18
N THR A 4 -24.46 -14.25 -4.26
CA THR A 4 -23.11 -13.75 -4.00
C THR A 4 -22.21 -14.11 -5.17
N ALA A 5 -21.42 -13.16 -5.64
CA ALA A 5 -20.40 -13.37 -6.64
C ALA A 5 -19.02 -13.15 -6.02
N LEU A 6 -18.05 -13.99 -6.38
CA LEU A 6 -16.65 -13.88 -6.00
C LEU A 6 -15.81 -13.81 -7.26
N PHE A 7 -14.92 -12.83 -7.34
CA PHE A 7 -13.94 -12.71 -8.41
C PHE A 7 -12.59 -13.17 -7.86
N SER A 8 -12.10 -14.32 -8.33
CA SER A 8 -10.80 -14.88 -7.94
C SER A 8 -10.10 -15.46 -9.18
N PRO A 9 -8.75 -15.42 -9.25
CA PRO A 9 -7.98 -16.15 -10.27
C PRO A 9 -8.16 -17.68 -10.18
N ARG A 10 -8.60 -18.18 -9.02
CA ARG A 10 -8.86 -19.61 -8.78
C ARG A 10 -10.35 -19.84 -8.60
N MET A 11 -10.80 -21.04 -8.93
CA MET A 11 -12.19 -21.44 -8.69
C MET A 11 -12.42 -21.59 -7.18
N GLU A 12 -13.29 -20.75 -6.65
CA GLU A 12 -13.60 -20.69 -5.22
C GLU A 12 -15.12 -20.58 -5.03
N THR A 13 -15.64 -21.28 -4.01
CA THR A 13 -17.05 -21.22 -3.65
C THR A 13 -17.32 -19.93 -2.85
N PRO A 14 -18.19 -19.02 -3.33
CA PRO A 14 -18.50 -17.80 -2.58
C PRO A 14 -19.25 -18.13 -1.28
N SER A 15 -19.03 -17.31 -0.25
CA SER A 15 -19.81 -17.39 1.00
C SER A 15 -21.30 -17.15 0.74
N LEU A 16 -22.18 -17.73 1.56
CA LEU A 16 -23.63 -17.55 1.38
C LEU A 16 -24.05 -16.09 1.64
N PRO A 17 -25.09 -15.57 0.96
CA PRO A 17 -25.58 -14.21 1.15
C PRO A 17 -25.88 -13.85 2.61
N LYS A 18 -26.39 -14.80 3.40
CA LYS A 18 -26.73 -14.62 4.83
C LYS A 18 -25.53 -14.33 5.73
N ASP A 19 -24.32 -14.73 5.30
CA ASP A 19 -23.10 -14.59 6.10
C ASP A 19 -22.38 -13.27 5.83
N ILE A 20 -22.66 -12.63 4.68
CA ILE A 20 -22.01 -11.38 4.27
C ILE A 20 -22.30 -10.22 5.25
N PRO A 21 -23.55 -9.93 5.66
CA PRO A 21 -23.82 -8.83 6.60
C PRO A 21 -23.15 -9.06 7.95
N LYS A 22 -23.20 -10.29 8.48
CA LYS A 22 -22.57 -10.64 9.77
C LYS A 22 -21.05 -10.40 9.74
N ARG A 23 -20.40 -10.86 8.67
CA ARG A 23 -18.95 -10.66 8.47
C ARG A 23 -18.60 -9.20 8.27
N SER A 24 -19.40 -8.46 7.50
CA SER A 24 -19.19 -7.04 7.22
C SER A 24 -19.28 -6.20 8.49
N SER A 25 -20.35 -6.36 9.27
CA SER A 25 -20.54 -5.62 10.52
C SER A 25 -19.41 -5.88 11.51
N ARG A 26 -19.02 -7.15 11.68
CA ARG A 26 -17.88 -7.52 12.54
C ARG A 26 -16.58 -6.89 12.06
N GLY A 27 -16.27 -6.97 10.76
CA GLY A 27 -15.04 -6.40 10.21
C GLY A 27 -14.97 -4.87 10.34
N TRP A 28 -16.10 -4.18 10.25
CA TRP A 28 -16.16 -2.73 10.52
C TRP A 28 -16.02 -2.40 12.01
N GLN A 29 -16.64 -3.18 12.89
CA GLN A 29 -16.48 -3.03 14.32
C GLN A 29 -15.01 -3.19 14.74
N GLU A 30 -14.36 -4.26 14.29
CA GLU A 30 -12.92 -4.49 14.52
C GLU A 30 -12.08 -3.33 13.98
N TYR A 31 -12.37 -2.85 12.77
CA TYR A 31 -11.66 -1.72 12.18
C TYR A 31 -11.77 -0.44 13.01
N TRP A 32 -12.94 -0.12 13.55
CA TRP A 32 -13.14 1.09 14.36
C TRP A 32 -12.58 0.97 15.78
N GLN A 33 -12.43 -0.24 16.30
CA GLN A 33 -11.88 -0.50 17.64
C GLN A 33 -10.36 -0.68 17.66
N GLU A 34 -9.71 -0.80 16.50
CA GLU A 34 -8.26 -1.00 16.39
C GLU A 34 -7.50 0.27 16.04
N GLY A 35 -6.32 0.47 16.63
CA GLY A 35 -5.43 1.58 16.31
C GLY A 35 -5.88 2.91 16.90
N GLY A 36 -5.33 4.01 16.37
CA GLY A 36 -5.60 5.36 16.82
C GLY A 36 -6.86 5.97 16.20
N PHE A 37 -7.49 6.88 16.94
CA PHE A 37 -8.59 7.71 16.45
C PHE A 37 -8.49 9.09 17.08
N VAL A 38 -8.70 10.14 16.28
CA VAL A 38 -8.76 11.52 16.78
C VAL A 38 -10.21 11.83 17.10
N ASP A 39 -10.48 12.07 18.38
CA ASP A 39 -11.79 12.44 18.89
C ASP A 39 -11.83 13.94 19.20
N LEU A 40 -12.77 14.63 18.56
CA LEU A 40 -13.00 16.07 18.73
C LEU A 40 -14.33 16.39 19.42
N THR A 41 -15.00 15.38 20.00
CA THR A 41 -16.31 15.56 20.64
C THR A 41 -16.28 16.48 21.86
N GLU A 42 -15.13 16.60 22.54
CA GLU A 42 -14.93 17.51 23.67
C GLU A 42 -14.40 18.91 23.26
N SER A 43 -14.22 19.17 21.97
CA SER A 43 -13.72 20.45 21.49
C SER A 43 -14.79 21.55 21.60
N THR A 44 -14.39 22.72 22.11
CA THR A 44 -15.25 23.91 22.17
C THR A 44 -15.35 24.67 20.85
N ASN A 45 -14.58 24.28 19.83
CA ASN A 45 -14.60 24.94 18.53
C ASN A 45 -15.89 24.56 17.76
N PRO A 46 -16.70 25.53 17.28
CA PRO A 46 -17.94 25.23 16.58
C PRO A 46 -17.75 24.43 15.29
N ASN A 47 -16.55 24.44 14.70
CA ASN A 47 -16.21 23.66 13.49
C ASN A 47 -15.66 22.26 13.79
N ALA A 48 -15.56 21.86 15.07
CA ALA A 48 -15.01 20.56 15.45
C ALA A 48 -15.78 19.39 14.85
N THR A 49 -17.12 19.48 14.78
CA THR A 49 -17.96 18.43 14.19
C THR A 49 -17.67 18.20 12.71
N GLU A 50 -17.37 19.25 11.95
CA GLU A 50 -17.03 19.12 10.52
C GLU A 50 -15.65 18.46 10.33
N LEU A 51 -14.67 18.80 11.17
CA LEU A 51 -13.38 18.14 11.15
C LEU A 51 -13.49 16.66 11.57
N GLN A 52 -14.28 16.37 12.61
CA GLN A 52 -14.60 15.01 13.05
C GLN A 52 -15.21 14.17 11.91
N ARG A 53 -16.19 14.74 11.19
CA ARG A 53 -16.82 14.09 10.03
C ARG A 53 -15.80 13.79 8.93
N ARG A 54 -14.86 14.71 8.65
CA ARG A 54 -13.79 14.50 7.66
C ARG A 54 -12.82 13.41 8.07
N ILE A 55 -12.41 13.37 9.35
CA ILE A 55 -11.54 12.30 9.87
C ILE A 55 -12.19 10.93 9.69
N ILE A 56 -13.48 10.80 10.08
CA ILE A 56 -14.24 9.55 9.91
C ILE A 56 -14.32 9.17 8.43
N LEU A 57 -14.68 10.12 7.55
CA LEU A 57 -14.79 9.86 6.12
C LEU A 57 -13.45 9.45 5.50
N SER A 58 -12.35 10.12 5.85
CA SER A 58 -11.02 9.80 5.36
C SER A 58 -10.59 8.40 5.80
N GLN A 59 -10.80 8.02 7.07
CA GLN A 59 -10.49 6.67 7.54
C GLN A 59 -11.33 5.61 6.82
N HIS A 60 -12.65 5.83 6.72
CA HIS A 60 -13.53 4.95 5.93
C HIS A 60 -13.05 4.80 4.49
N ALA A 61 -12.73 5.90 3.81
CA ALA A 61 -12.24 5.89 2.43
C ALA A 61 -10.92 5.12 2.31
N MET A 62 -9.96 5.32 3.21
CA MET A 62 -8.70 4.58 3.21
C MET A 62 -8.90 3.08 3.46
N ARG A 63 -9.84 2.69 4.34
CA ARG A 63 -10.17 1.27 4.56
C ARG A 63 -10.67 0.59 3.30
N VAL A 64 -11.63 1.22 2.62
CA VAL A 64 -12.25 0.66 1.42
C VAL A 64 -11.26 0.62 0.26
N ASN A 65 -10.46 1.68 0.11
CA ASN A 65 -9.65 1.87 -1.10
C ASN A 65 -8.20 1.45 -0.98
N SER A 66 -7.63 1.39 0.24
CA SER A 66 -6.17 1.24 0.43
C SER A 66 -5.76 0.15 1.42
N ALA A 67 -6.71 -0.60 2.00
CA ALA A 67 -6.42 -1.77 2.84
C ALA A 67 -6.30 -3.06 2.01
N ALA A 68 -5.47 -3.01 0.97
CA ALA A 68 -5.26 -4.10 0.02
C ALA A 68 -4.36 -5.21 0.59
N THR A 69 -4.30 -6.34 -0.13
CA THR A 69 -3.43 -7.47 0.19
C THR A 69 -2.56 -7.81 -1.02
N GLY A 70 -1.26 -8.06 -0.78
CA GLY A 70 -0.28 -8.46 -1.79
C GLY A 70 0.30 -7.32 -2.61
N GLN A 71 -0.48 -6.28 -2.93
CA GLN A 71 -0.02 -5.11 -3.65
C GLN A 71 -0.75 -3.82 -3.21
N PRO A 72 -0.14 -2.64 -3.41
CA PRO A 72 -0.82 -1.37 -3.22
C PRO A 72 -2.05 -1.24 -4.14
N PRO A 73 -3.04 -0.42 -3.76
CA PRO A 73 -4.15 -0.11 -4.66
C PRO A 73 -3.65 0.68 -5.88
N GLN A 74 -4.43 0.64 -6.97
CA GLN A 74 -4.31 1.67 -8.01
C GLN A 74 -4.60 3.06 -7.41
N GLU A 75 -4.13 4.12 -8.05
CA GLU A 75 -4.11 5.49 -7.50
C GLU A 75 -5.47 5.98 -6.96
N SER A 76 -6.57 5.56 -7.58
CA SER A 76 -7.94 5.91 -7.14
C SER A 76 -8.66 4.81 -6.37
N GLY A 77 -7.95 3.79 -5.89
CA GLY A 77 -8.52 2.66 -5.15
C GLY A 77 -9.56 1.87 -5.95
N LEU A 78 -10.79 1.84 -5.46
CA LEU A 78 -11.93 1.17 -6.11
C LEU A 78 -12.95 2.18 -6.68
N VAL A 79 -12.59 3.47 -6.77
CA VAL A 79 -13.54 4.52 -7.16
C VAL A 79 -13.76 4.57 -8.68
N TYR A 80 -12.68 4.58 -9.46
CA TYR A 80 -12.75 4.53 -10.92
C TYR A 80 -11.47 3.94 -11.51
N ASN A 81 -11.53 3.49 -12.76
CA ASN A 81 -10.41 2.87 -13.47
C ASN A 81 -9.46 3.93 -14.05
N GLY A 82 -8.81 4.70 -13.18
CA GLY A 82 -7.71 5.59 -13.53
C GLY A 82 -6.43 4.80 -13.79
N TRP A 83 -5.53 5.35 -14.60
CA TRP A 83 -4.17 4.80 -14.79
C TRP A 83 -4.11 3.30 -15.12
N TRP A 84 -5.14 2.84 -15.83
CA TRP A 84 -5.33 1.47 -16.32
C TRP A 84 -5.37 0.43 -15.19
N GLY A 85 -5.82 0.84 -14.01
CA GLY A 85 -6.01 -0.03 -12.85
C GLY A 85 -4.69 -0.51 -12.23
N LYS A 86 -3.58 0.18 -12.51
CA LYS A 86 -2.25 -0.18 -12.01
C LYS A 86 -1.84 0.69 -10.83
N PHE A 87 -1.02 0.15 -9.95
CA PHE A 87 -0.53 0.90 -8.80
C PHE A 87 0.72 1.70 -9.13
N HIS A 88 0.89 2.78 -8.38
CA HIS A 88 1.96 3.74 -8.54
C HIS A 88 2.87 3.67 -7.32
N LEU A 89 4.15 3.29 -7.50
CA LEU A 89 5.11 3.27 -6.40
C LEU A 89 5.44 4.66 -5.88
N GLU A 90 5.13 5.70 -6.65
CA GLU A 90 5.14 7.07 -6.13
C GLU A 90 4.04 7.32 -5.11
N MET A 91 2.85 6.71 -5.26
CA MET A 91 1.71 7.01 -4.39
C MET A 91 1.68 6.14 -3.12
N VAL A 92 2.54 5.13 -3.01
CA VAL A 92 2.49 4.13 -1.91
C VAL A 92 2.65 4.74 -0.53
N VAL A 93 3.41 5.82 -0.38
CA VAL A 93 3.55 6.49 0.92
C VAL A 93 2.20 7.06 1.34
N TRP A 94 1.50 7.76 0.44
CA TRP A 94 0.16 8.30 0.72
C TRP A 94 -0.88 7.21 0.97
N HIS A 95 -0.85 6.10 0.24
CA HIS A 95 -1.83 5.03 0.37
C HIS A 95 -1.58 4.07 1.54
N CYS A 96 -0.34 3.89 1.96
CA CYS A 96 0.01 2.74 2.80
C CYS A 96 0.87 3.06 4.01
N ALA A 97 1.67 4.14 4.01
CA ALA A 97 2.54 4.45 5.15
C ALA A 97 1.73 4.76 6.42
N HIS A 98 0.58 5.43 6.25
CA HIS A 98 -0.28 5.83 7.35
C HIS A 98 -0.83 4.63 8.14
N TRP A 99 -0.88 3.42 7.58
CA TRP A 99 -1.35 2.24 8.32
C TRP A 99 -0.53 1.98 9.57
N VAL A 100 0.79 2.19 9.51
CA VAL A 100 1.66 2.04 10.67
C VAL A 100 1.41 3.14 11.70
N THR A 101 1.34 4.39 11.26
CA THR A 101 1.19 5.55 12.17
C THR A 101 -0.16 5.59 12.87
N TRP A 102 -1.21 5.02 12.26
CA TRP A 102 -2.52 4.85 12.89
C TRP A 102 -2.63 3.56 13.72
N GLY A 103 -1.53 2.82 13.95
CA GLY A 103 -1.54 1.60 14.76
C GLY A 103 -2.27 0.42 14.10
N ARG A 104 -2.37 0.40 12.77
CA ARG A 104 -3.08 -0.60 11.96
C ARG A 104 -2.12 -1.35 11.04
N ARG A 105 -0.97 -1.71 11.59
CA ARG A 105 0.18 -2.27 10.88
C ARG A 105 -0.16 -3.50 10.02
N LYS A 106 -1.16 -4.31 10.40
CA LYS A 106 -1.60 -5.47 9.62
C LYS A 106 -1.86 -5.15 8.13
N TYR A 107 -2.40 -3.98 7.81
CA TYR A 107 -2.63 -3.58 6.42
C TYR A 107 -1.35 -3.19 5.68
N PHE A 108 -0.37 -2.64 6.40
CA PHE A 108 0.97 -2.38 5.88
C PHE A 108 1.70 -3.71 5.60
N ASP A 109 1.70 -4.64 6.56
CA ASP A 109 2.40 -5.92 6.47
C ASP A 109 1.81 -6.83 5.37
N ASN A 110 0.53 -6.64 5.02
CA ASN A 110 -0.10 -7.31 3.89
C ASN A 110 0.51 -6.94 2.53
N ILE A 111 1.25 -5.83 2.44
CA ILE A 111 1.82 -5.30 1.19
C ILE A 111 3.35 -5.33 1.23
N PHE A 112 3.96 -4.98 2.37
CA PHE A 112 5.40 -4.74 2.48
C PHE A 112 6.17 -5.74 3.35
N PRO A 113 7.44 -6.02 3.00
CA PRO A 113 8.15 -5.61 1.79
C PRO A 113 7.79 -6.46 0.55
N GLY A 114 6.84 -7.40 0.65
CA GLY A 114 6.56 -8.40 -0.38
C GLY A 114 6.34 -7.85 -1.80
N VAL A 115 5.70 -6.68 -1.96
CA VAL A 115 5.58 -6.03 -3.28
C VAL A 115 6.95 -5.66 -3.87
N TYR A 116 7.88 -5.14 -3.07
CA TYR A 116 9.24 -4.79 -3.51
C TYR A 116 10.06 -6.05 -3.79
N GLU A 117 9.97 -7.08 -2.95
CA GLU A 117 10.62 -8.36 -3.21
C GLU A 117 10.16 -8.98 -4.54
N SER A 118 8.86 -8.90 -4.83
CA SER A 118 8.30 -9.39 -6.09
C SER A 118 8.84 -8.62 -7.30
N LEU A 119 9.02 -7.30 -7.17
CA LEU A 119 9.50 -6.40 -8.24
C LEU A 119 11.03 -6.36 -8.35
N LEU A 120 11.77 -6.80 -7.33
CA LEU A 120 13.21 -6.63 -7.21
C LEU A 120 13.98 -7.15 -8.45
N PRO A 121 13.79 -8.40 -8.94
CA PRO A 121 14.54 -8.89 -10.09
C PRO A 121 14.34 -8.04 -11.36
N SER A 122 13.11 -7.57 -11.59
CA SER A 122 12.79 -6.72 -12.74
C SER A 122 13.35 -5.30 -12.61
N SER A 123 13.50 -4.83 -11.37
CA SER A 123 14.04 -3.49 -11.06
C SER A 123 15.56 -3.48 -11.17
N GLU A 124 16.23 -4.55 -10.77
CA GLU A 124 17.68 -4.76 -10.97
C GLU A 124 18.04 -4.89 -12.45
N GLN A 125 17.26 -5.69 -13.20
CA GLN A 125 17.44 -5.80 -14.64
C GLN A 125 17.29 -4.44 -15.33
N ARG A 126 16.34 -3.62 -14.86
CA ARG A 126 16.09 -2.28 -15.40
C ARG A 126 17.28 -1.35 -15.15
N ALA A 127 17.80 -1.31 -13.91
CA ALA A 127 18.98 -0.52 -13.57
C ALA A 127 20.18 -0.92 -14.45
N ARG A 128 20.46 -2.23 -14.54
CA ARG A 128 21.56 -2.77 -15.34
C ARG A 128 21.49 -2.37 -16.81
N ARG A 129 20.29 -2.48 -17.43
CA ARG A 129 20.10 -2.06 -18.84
C ARG A 129 20.32 -0.57 -19.07
N MET A 130 20.22 0.23 -18.00
CA MET A 130 20.43 1.68 -18.02
C MET A 130 21.85 2.06 -17.58
N GLY A 131 22.72 1.10 -17.27
CA GLY A 131 24.10 1.34 -16.85
C GLY A 131 24.27 1.66 -15.36
N TRP A 132 23.29 1.35 -14.52
CA TRP A 132 23.33 1.59 -13.08
C TRP A 132 23.31 0.29 -12.28
N GLU A 133 23.79 0.35 -11.03
CA GLU A 133 23.72 -0.75 -10.07
C GLU A 133 22.38 -0.76 -9.30
N GLY A 134 22.19 -1.76 -8.43
CA GLY A 134 21.02 -1.87 -7.56
C GLY A 134 19.69 -2.06 -8.29
N ALA A 135 18.60 -1.61 -7.66
CA ALA A 135 17.23 -1.75 -8.13
C ALA A 135 16.58 -0.39 -8.43
N ARG A 136 16.28 -0.14 -9.70
CA ARG A 136 15.48 1.02 -10.13
C ARG A 136 14.00 0.68 -10.09
N TRP A 137 13.30 1.16 -9.06
CA TRP A 137 11.89 0.89 -8.83
C TRP A 137 10.98 1.54 -9.90
N PRO A 138 9.98 0.82 -10.44
CA PRO A 138 9.10 1.34 -11.48
C PRO A 138 8.12 2.40 -10.95
N LYS A 139 7.83 3.44 -11.72
CA LYS A 139 6.84 4.47 -11.34
C LYS A 139 5.41 3.92 -11.22
N MET A 140 4.91 3.30 -12.29
CA MET A 140 3.57 2.71 -12.39
C MET A 140 3.73 1.29 -12.94
N THR A 141 3.22 0.30 -12.21
CA THR A 141 3.48 -1.12 -12.46
C THR A 141 2.33 -2.00 -11.98
N GLU A 142 2.45 -3.29 -12.26
CA GLU A 142 1.63 -4.35 -11.69
C GLU A 142 2.51 -5.58 -11.40
N LEU A 143 1.96 -6.63 -10.78
CA LEU A 143 2.75 -7.79 -10.31
C LEU A 143 2.77 -9.01 -11.25
N VAL A 144 1.93 -9.04 -12.29
CA VAL A 144 1.87 -10.12 -13.29
C VAL A 144 3.07 -10.02 -14.24
N THR A 145 3.28 -8.87 -14.87
CA THR A 145 4.41 -8.65 -15.81
C THR A 145 5.61 -7.99 -15.13
N LYS A 146 5.39 -7.25 -14.04
CA LYS A 146 6.43 -6.55 -13.27
C LYS A 146 7.17 -5.48 -14.10
N GLY A 147 6.56 -5.06 -15.20
CA GLY A 147 7.09 -4.06 -16.12
C GLY A 147 6.72 -2.63 -15.72
N VAL A 148 7.51 -1.66 -16.20
CA VAL A 148 7.05 -0.26 -16.19
C VAL A 148 5.94 -0.14 -17.22
N SER A 149 4.84 0.49 -16.81
CA SER A 149 3.72 0.69 -17.70
C SER A 149 4.05 1.67 -18.83
N PRO A 150 3.49 1.52 -20.04
CA PRO A 150 3.91 2.33 -21.19
C PRO A 150 3.46 3.78 -21.09
N GLY A 151 4.40 4.74 -21.14
CA GLY A 151 4.19 6.15 -21.50
C GLY A 151 5.15 7.14 -20.81
N GLU A 152 5.25 8.36 -21.34
CA GLU A 152 6.42 9.25 -21.19
C GLU A 152 6.87 9.53 -19.76
N THR A 153 5.98 10.05 -18.90
CA THR A 153 6.33 10.43 -17.52
C THR A 153 6.84 9.26 -16.68
N ARG A 154 6.44 8.03 -17.01
CA ARG A 154 6.83 6.81 -16.28
C ARG A 154 8.28 6.41 -16.49
N ALA A 155 8.93 6.93 -17.53
CA ALA A 155 10.32 6.66 -17.84
C ALA A 155 11.31 7.56 -17.08
N PHE A 156 10.90 8.77 -16.69
CA PHE A 156 11.80 9.80 -16.14
C PHE A 156 11.66 10.05 -14.65
N LEU A 157 10.48 9.77 -14.10
CA LEU A 157 10.17 10.11 -12.72
C LEU A 157 10.86 9.14 -11.72
N GLN A 158 11.49 9.70 -10.68
CA GLN A 158 12.37 8.98 -9.73
C GLN A 158 12.07 9.22 -8.24
N TRP A 159 11.12 10.06 -7.85
CA TRP A 159 10.89 10.33 -6.41
C TRP A 159 10.43 9.13 -5.58
N GLN A 160 10.03 8.02 -6.22
CA GLN A 160 9.68 6.77 -5.57
C GLN A 160 10.88 5.97 -5.06
N GLN A 161 12.08 6.25 -5.56
CA GLN A 161 13.28 5.46 -5.28
C GLN A 161 13.63 5.40 -3.78
N PRO A 162 13.54 6.48 -2.99
CA PRO A 162 13.78 6.42 -1.54
C PRO A 162 12.62 5.82 -0.72
N HIS A 163 11.44 5.58 -1.28
CA HIS A 163 10.28 5.12 -0.51
C HIS A 163 10.51 3.82 0.29
N PRO A 164 11.21 2.78 -0.22
CA PRO A 164 11.48 1.58 0.57
C PRO A 164 12.23 1.87 1.87
N ILE A 165 13.13 2.87 1.89
CA ILE A 165 13.89 3.25 3.08
C ILE A 165 12.95 3.78 4.15
N TYR A 166 12.06 4.72 3.79
CA TYR A 166 11.08 5.27 4.71
C TYR A 166 10.08 4.21 5.21
N LEU A 167 9.60 3.34 4.32
CA LEU A 167 8.66 2.28 4.69
C LEU A 167 9.32 1.24 5.63
N ALA A 168 10.58 0.89 5.39
CA ALA A 168 11.34 0.02 6.29
C ALA A 168 11.56 0.66 7.66
N GLU A 169 11.83 1.97 7.72
CA GLU A 169 11.94 2.70 8.97
C GLU A 169 10.64 2.64 9.77
N LEU A 170 9.48 2.83 9.12
CA LEU A 170 8.18 2.67 9.78
C LEU A 170 7.97 1.24 10.28
N ALA A 171 8.33 0.23 9.48
CA ALA A 171 8.24 -1.17 9.89
C ALA A 171 9.11 -1.46 11.12
N PHE A 172 10.35 -0.95 11.14
CA PHE A 172 11.28 -1.11 12.25
C PHE A 172 10.82 -0.38 13.51
N LYS A 173 10.35 0.88 13.39
CA LYS A 173 9.76 1.63 14.50
C LYS A 173 8.58 0.90 15.14
N ALA A 174 7.79 0.21 14.34
CA ALA A 174 6.66 -0.57 14.83
C ALA A 174 7.04 -1.94 15.41
N ASN A 175 8.21 -2.48 15.06
CA ASN A 175 8.73 -3.76 15.57
C ASN A 175 10.25 -3.85 15.40
N PRO A 176 11.02 -3.34 16.38
CA PRO A 176 12.45 -3.18 16.27
C PRO A 176 13.16 -4.51 16.57
N THR A 177 13.03 -5.49 15.65
CA THR A 177 13.63 -6.82 15.78
C THR A 177 14.61 -7.10 14.65
N ASN A 178 15.54 -8.03 14.92
CA ASN A 178 16.47 -8.52 13.89
C ASN A 178 15.73 -9.19 12.73
N GLU A 179 14.60 -9.88 12.97
CA GLU A 179 13.79 -10.41 11.86
C GLU A 179 13.29 -9.29 10.94
N THR A 180 12.91 -8.13 11.49
CA THR A 180 12.45 -6.99 10.68
C THR A 180 13.60 -6.42 9.83
N LEU A 181 14.79 -6.29 10.40
CA LEU A 181 15.98 -5.85 9.65
C LEU A 181 16.30 -6.82 8.50
N LEU A 182 16.39 -8.12 8.80
CA LEU A 182 16.68 -9.15 7.78
C LEU A 182 15.62 -9.22 6.69
N LYS A 183 14.34 -9.00 7.05
CA LYS A 183 13.22 -8.99 6.08
C LYS A 183 13.36 -7.87 5.05
N TRP A 184 13.90 -6.71 5.43
CA TRP A 184 14.02 -5.55 4.54
C TRP A 184 15.39 -5.42 3.86
N ASP A 185 16.42 -6.08 4.39
CA ASP A 185 17.81 -5.95 3.99
C ASP A 185 18.02 -5.95 2.47
N ARG A 186 17.56 -6.98 1.76
CA ARG A 186 17.74 -7.09 0.31
C ARG A 186 17.11 -5.93 -0.45
N VAL A 187 15.93 -5.49 -0.04
CA VAL A 187 15.23 -4.37 -0.69
C VAL A 187 15.99 -3.07 -0.43
N LEU A 188 16.46 -2.86 0.80
CA LEU A 188 17.19 -1.64 1.18
C LEU A 188 18.57 -1.57 0.52
N THR A 189 19.33 -2.67 0.52
CA THR A 189 20.64 -2.75 -0.11
C THR A 189 20.54 -2.46 -1.61
N SER A 190 19.68 -3.16 -2.35
CA SER A 190 19.52 -2.89 -3.80
C SER A 190 18.97 -1.47 -4.06
N THR A 191 18.15 -0.91 -3.16
CA THR A 191 17.69 0.48 -3.27
C THR A 191 18.86 1.46 -3.10
N ALA A 192 19.68 1.26 -2.07
CA ALA A 192 20.82 2.11 -1.75
C ALA A 192 21.88 2.05 -2.86
N ASP A 193 22.18 0.85 -3.38
CA ASP A 193 23.11 0.66 -4.49
C ASP A 193 22.67 1.44 -5.74
N TYR A 194 21.37 1.41 -6.07
CA TYR A 194 20.85 2.19 -7.19
C TYR A 194 20.95 3.70 -6.95
N MET A 195 20.56 4.16 -5.76
CA MET A 195 20.61 5.58 -5.41
C MET A 195 22.05 6.11 -5.39
N ALA A 196 23.00 5.32 -4.90
CA ALA A 196 24.42 5.67 -4.89
C ALA A 196 25.03 5.64 -6.29
N SER A 197 24.66 4.63 -7.10
CA SER A 197 25.13 4.51 -8.47
C SER A 197 24.62 5.66 -9.34
N PHE A 198 23.35 6.04 -9.20
CA PHE A 198 22.68 7.10 -10.00
C PHE A 198 23.15 8.54 -9.71
N ALA A 199 23.68 8.78 -8.50
CA ALA A 199 23.96 10.13 -7.98
C ALA A 199 25.16 10.83 -8.64
#